data_AF-A0A2V8KSS3-F1
#
_entry.id   AF-A0A2V8KSS3-F1
#
_cell.length_a   1.000
_cell.length_b   1.000
_cell.length_c   1.000
_cell.angle_alpha   90.00
_cell.angle_beta   90.00
_cell.angle_gamma   90.00
#
_symmetry.space_group_name_H-M   'P 1'
#
loop_
_entity.id
_entity.type
_entity.pdbx_description
1 polymer ?
#
loop_
_entity_poly.entity_id
_entity_poly.type
_entity_poly.pdbx_seq_one_letter_code
_entity_poly.pdbx_strand_id
1 'polypeptide(L)'
;MDILTTIPVRLKGPDSIAPLLQNVRERITRRAYEKFVERGAVYGHDLDDWLDADRELILKPFGEVHAEGTDVFVEMILPEIALPNIAVHIAPRQFVISSDPDDDGVQLCQIAISIILPFVSQGVH
;
A
#
# COMPACT_ATOMS: atom_id res chain seq x y z
N MET A 1 -21.68 -8.97 -5.30
CA MET A 1 -21.02 -7.89 -4.55
C MET A 1 -20.91 -6.76 -5.54
N ASP A 2 -21.81 -5.77 -5.43
CA ASP A 2 -21.87 -4.69 -6.42
C ASP A 2 -20.65 -3.80 -6.21
N ILE A 3 -19.91 -3.51 -7.29
CA ILE A 3 -18.80 -2.56 -7.27
C ILE A 3 -19.39 -1.21 -6.88
N LEU A 4 -19.21 -0.80 -5.62
CA LEU A 4 -19.88 0.38 -5.07
C LEU A 4 -19.40 1.68 -5.73
N THR A 5 -18.17 1.70 -6.29
CA THR A 5 -17.61 2.86 -7.02
C THR A 5 -16.37 2.46 -7.82
N THR A 6 -16.28 2.87 -9.09
CA THR A 6 -15.02 2.82 -9.87
C THR A 6 -14.25 4.11 -9.65
N ILE A 7 -13.06 4.01 -9.04
CA ILE A 7 -12.18 5.17 -8.81
C ILE A 7 -11.20 5.27 -9.99
N PRO A 8 -11.06 6.42 -10.67
CA PRO A 8 -10.02 6.60 -11.67
C PRO A 8 -8.65 6.56 -11.00
N VAL A 9 -7.82 5.60 -11.37
CA VAL A 9 -6.46 5.40 -10.82
C VAL A 9 -5.40 5.79 -11.84
N ARG A 10 -4.35 6.47 -11.38
CA ARG A 10 -3.20 6.78 -12.22
C ARG A 10 -2.24 5.60 -12.28
N LEU A 11 -1.91 5.15 -13.48
CA LEU A 11 -0.85 4.16 -13.69
C LEU A 11 0.52 4.84 -13.71
N LYS A 12 1.45 4.31 -12.93
CA LYS A 12 2.85 4.74 -12.88
C LYS A 12 3.77 3.55 -13.16
N GLY A 13 4.86 3.82 -13.87
CA GLY A 13 5.85 2.81 -14.24
C GLY A 13 6.79 2.40 -13.09
N PRO A 14 7.73 1.47 -13.34
CA PRO A 14 8.58 0.87 -12.30
C PRO A 14 9.43 1.88 -11.52
N ASP A 15 9.90 2.95 -12.19
CA ASP A 15 10.78 3.97 -11.59
C ASP A 15 10.12 4.76 -10.46
N SER A 16 8.80 4.63 -10.31
CA SER A 16 8.03 5.32 -9.27
C SER A 16 7.92 4.54 -7.96
N ILE A 17 8.23 3.23 -7.95
CA ILE A 17 8.07 2.37 -6.76
C ILE A 17 9.14 2.68 -5.71
N ALA A 18 10.41 2.70 -6.10
CA ALA A 18 11.52 2.97 -5.18
C ALA A 18 11.38 4.32 -4.44
N PRO A 19 11.14 5.46 -5.11
CA PRO A 19 10.96 6.74 -4.41
C PRO A 19 9.70 6.76 -3.53
N LEU A 20 8.61 6.10 -3.95
CA LEU A 20 7.42 5.95 -3.12
C LEU A 20 7.76 5.24 -1.79
N LEU A 21 8.36 4.06 -1.87
CA LEU A 21 8.71 3.27 -0.68
C LEU A 21 9.73 3.97 0.21
N GLN A 22 10.65 4.73 -0.38
CA GLN A 22 11.60 5.56 0.35
C GLN A 22 10.88 6.67 1.15
N ASN A 23 9.99 7.42 0.51
CA ASN A 23 9.21 8.48 1.17
C ASN A 23 8.34 7.91 2.29
N VAL A 24 7.68 6.76 2.05
CA VAL A 24 6.91 6.04 3.07
C VAL A 24 7.78 5.73 4.29
N ARG A 25 8.96 5.13 4.04
CA ARG A 25 9.91 4.74 5.08
C ARG A 25 10.41 5.93 5.89
N GLU A 26 10.72 7.05 5.25
CA GLU A 26 11.17 8.27 5.92
C GLU A 26 10.10 8.86 6.83
N ARG A 27 8.83 8.87 6.38
CA ARG A 27 7.70 9.33 7.20
C ARG A 27 7.51 8.47 8.45
N ILE A 28 7.54 7.14 8.31
CA ILE A 28 7.45 6.21 9.43
C ILE A 28 8.64 6.40 10.39
N THR A 29 9.85 6.49 9.85
CA THR A 29 11.07 6.67 10.65
C THR A 29 11.01 7.96 11.47
N ARG A 30 10.57 9.06 10.85
CA ARG A 30 10.43 10.34 11.55
C ARG A 30 9.37 10.26 12.65
N ARG A 31 8.22 9.64 12.37
CA ARG A 31 7.16 9.48 13.37
C ARG A 31 7.57 8.56 14.53
N ALA A 32 8.32 7.50 14.24
CA ALA A 32 8.92 6.65 15.27
C ALA A 32 9.90 7.41 16.17
N TYR A 33 10.73 8.28 15.56
CA TYR A 33 11.64 9.13 16.31
C TYR A 33 10.89 10.15 17.20
N GLU A 34 9.81 10.75 16.71
CA GLU A 34 8.94 11.61 17.51
C GLU A 34 8.40 10.86 18.74
N LYS A 35 7.88 9.62 18.55
CA LYS A 35 7.43 8.77 19.67
C LYS A 35 8.54 8.44 20.67
N PHE A 36 9.74 8.13 20.18
CA PHE A 36 10.93 7.92 21.02
C PHE A 36 11.21 9.14 21.92
N VAL A 37 11.15 10.35 21.35
CA VAL A 37 11.36 11.60 22.09
C VAL A 37 10.21 11.85 23.08
N GLU A 38 8.96 11.68 22.65
CA GLU A 38 7.75 11.90 23.47
C GLU A 38 7.73 11.00 24.73
N ARG A 39 8.23 9.76 24.63
CA ARG A 39 8.32 8.83 25.77
C ARG A 39 9.59 8.99 26.63
N GLY A 40 10.40 10.03 26.38
CA GLY A 40 11.57 10.37 27.19
C GLY A 40 12.91 9.79 26.70
N ALA A 41 13.01 9.44 25.43
CA ALA A 41 14.26 9.01 24.78
C ALA A 41 14.93 7.77 25.42
N VAL A 42 14.13 6.83 25.93
CA VAL A 42 14.61 5.58 26.52
C VAL A 42 14.85 4.53 25.44
N TYR A 43 16.06 4.01 25.32
CA TYR A 43 16.38 2.97 24.34
C TYR A 43 15.64 1.64 24.61
N GLY A 44 15.49 0.81 23.57
CA GLY A 44 14.96 -0.55 23.69
C GLY A 44 13.53 -0.75 23.21
N HIS A 45 12.86 0.29 22.70
CA HIS A 45 11.55 0.20 22.06
C HIS A 45 11.56 0.70 20.62
N ASP A 46 12.73 0.75 19.99
CA ASP A 46 12.91 1.28 18.62
C ASP A 46 12.00 0.56 17.61
N LEU A 47 11.83 -0.76 17.75
CA LEU A 47 10.94 -1.56 16.92
C LEU A 47 9.45 -1.25 17.19
N ASP A 48 9.07 -1.09 18.46
CA ASP A 48 7.69 -0.78 18.83
C ASP A 48 7.31 0.62 18.34
N ASP A 49 8.18 1.61 18.55
CA ASP A 49 8.01 2.97 18.05
C ASP A 49 7.83 2.99 16.52
N TRP A 50 8.60 2.15 15.80
CA TRP A 50 8.49 2.00 14.36
C TRP A 50 7.18 1.33 13.92
N LEU A 51 6.80 0.22 14.58
CA LEU A 51 5.56 -0.50 14.26
C LEU A 51 4.31 0.33 14.55
N ASP A 52 4.32 1.10 15.63
CA ASP A 52 3.20 1.99 15.95
C ASP A 52 3.13 3.17 14.98
N ALA A 53 4.26 3.74 14.57
CA ALA A 53 4.30 4.74 13.50
C ALA A 53 3.81 4.18 12.14
N ASP A 54 4.17 2.94 11.79
CA ASP A 54 3.68 2.28 10.58
C ASP A 54 2.16 2.07 10.63
N ARG A 55 1.61 1.62 11.76
CA ARG A 55 0.16 1.45 11.96
C ARG A 55 -0.60 2.78 11.94
N GLU A 56 0.01 3.85 12.46
CA GLU A 56 -0.58 5.19 12.49
C GLU A 56 -0.64 5.81 11.11
N LEU A 57 0.40 5.65 10.29
CA LEU A 57 0.52 6.36 9.01
C LEU A 57 0.10 5.55 7.78
N ILE A 58 0.10 4.21 7.85
CA ILE A 58 -0.06 3.36 6.67
C ILE A 58 -1.35 2.55 6.73
N LEU A 59 -2.28 2.87 5.84
CA LEU A 59 -3.43 2.03 5.57
C LEU A 59 -3.00 0.82 4.71
N LYS A 60 -3.24 -0.39 5.24
CA LYS A 60 -2.99 -1.68 4.58
C LYS A 60 -4.31 -2.45 4.43
N PRO A 61 -5.14 -2.12 3.42
CA PRO A 61 -6.45 -2.74 3.26
C PRO A 61 -6.30 -4.20 2.81
N PHE A 62 -7.35 -4.99 3.03
CA PHE A 62 -7.43 -6.30 2.40
C PHE A 62 -7.87 -6.12 0.94
N GLY A 63 -7.14 -6.76 0.03
CA GLY A 63 -7.45 -6.72 -1.40
C GLY A 63 -7.17 -8.05 -2.07
N GLU A 64 -8.03 -8.39 -3.01
CA GLU A 64 -7.87 -9.54 -3.89
C GLU A 64 -7.52 -9.07 -5.29
N VAL A 65 -6.54 -9.75 -5.88
CA VAL A 65 -6.12 -9.49 -7.25
C VAL A 65 -6.49 -10.70 -8.09
N HIS A 66 -7.27 -10.48 -9.15
CA HIS A 66 -7.59 -11.51 -10.11
C HIS A 66 -7.32 -11.00 -11.53
N ALA A 67 -7.01 -11.94 -12.42
CA ALA A 67 -6.76 -11.67 -13.82
C ALA A 67 -7.87 -12.33 -14.65
N GLU A 68 -8.45 -11.58 -15.58
CA GLU A 68 -9.42 -12.07 -16.54
C GLU A 68 -8.95 -11.67 -17.95
N GLY A 69 -8.53 -12.66 -18.74
CA GLY A 69 -7.95 -12.41 -20.06
C GLY A 69 -6.67 -11.57 -19.97
N THR A 70 -6.71 -10.35 -20.53
CA THR A 70 -5.61 -9.37 -20.50
C THR A 70 -5.76 -8.33 -19.39
N ASP A 71 -6.88 -8.35 -18.69
CA ASP A 71 -7.23 -7.34 -17.69
C ASP A 71 -6.88 -7.85 -16.28
N VAL A 72 -6.40 -6.92 -15.46
CA VAL A 72 -6.09 -7.16 -14.05
C VAL A 72 -7.05 -6.35 -13.21
N PHE A 73 -7.80 -7.04 -12.36
CA PHE A 73 -8.76 -6.47 -11.44
C PHE A 73 -8.19 -6.53 -10.02
N VAL A 74 -8.31 -5.42 -9.31
CA VAL A 74 -7.99 -5.34 -7.88
C VAL A 74 -9.24 -4.91 -7.14
N GLU A 75 -9.78 -5.81 -6.35
CA GLU A 75 -10.90 -5.53 -5.46
C GLU A 75 -10.34 -5.33 -4.05
N MET A 76 -10.74 -4.23 -3.41
CA MET A 76 -10.19 -3.84 -2.12
C MET A 76 -11.27 -3.25 -1.23
N ILE A 77 -11.23 -3.63 0.05
CA ILE A 77 -12.12 -3.07 1.07
C ILE A 77 -11.41 -1.85 1.65
N LEU A 78 -11.93 -0.67 1.30
CA LEU A 78 -11.41 0.60 1.78
C LEU A 78 -12.31 1.16 2.90
N PRO A 79 -11.72 1.75 3.95
CA PRO A 79 -12.48 2.54 4.90
C PRO A 79 -12.99 3.82 4.24
N GLU A 80 -14.06 4.41 4.77
CA GLU A 80 -14.60 5.70 4.32
C GLU A 80 -13.71 6.87 4.78
N ILE A 81 -12.49 6.92 4.26
CA ILE A 81 -11.53 8.02 4.48
C ILE A 81 -11.16 8.68 3.16
N ALA A 82 -10.62 9.90 3.25
CA ALA A 82 -10.10 10.58 2.08
C ALA A 82 -8.82 9.87 1.59
N LEU A 83 -8.84 9.41 0.34
CA LEU A 83 -7.66 8.83 -0.31
C LEU A 83 -7.27 9.70 -1.51
N PRO A 84 -6.54 10.79 -1.27
CA PRO A 84 -6.18 11.70 -2.35
C PRO A 84 -5.23 11.02 -3.32
N ASN A 85 -5.38 11.33 -4.61
CA ASN A 85 -4.34 11.08 -5.60
C ASN A 85 -3.96 9.59 -5.81
N ILE A 86 -4.92 8.66 -5.62
CA ILE A 86 -4.69 7.22 -5.75
C ILE A 86 -3.96 6.87 -7.05
N ALA A 87 -2.90 6.09 -6.91
CA ALA A 87 -2.06 5.62 -7.98
C ALA A 87 -1.75 4.14 -7.82
N VAL A 88 -1.54 3.52 -8.98
CA VAL A 88 -1.12 2.14 -9.14
C VAL A 88 0.25 2.17 -9.79
N HIS A 89 1.22 1.54 -9.15
CA HIS A 89 2.59 1.46 -9.60
C HIS A 89 2.89 0.03 -10.05
N ILE A 90 3.30 -0.13 -11.31
CA ILE A 90 3.49 -1.44 -11.94
C ILE A 90 4.96 -1.65 -12.29
N ALA A 91 5.50 -2.77 -11.83
CA ALA A 91 6.80 -3.30 -12.24
C ALA A 91 6.69 -4.81 -12.46
N PRO A 92 7.68 -5.45 -13.12
CA PRO A 92 7.72 -6.90 -13.22
C PRO A 92 7.59 -7.54 -11.82
N ARG A 93 6.54 -8.35 -11.62
CA ARG A 93 6.24 -9.09 -10.37
C ARG A 93 5.85 -8.24 -9.16
N GLN A 94 5.63 -6.93 -9.32
CA GLN A 94 5.27 -6.06 -8.21
C GLN A 94 4.19 -5.08 -8.64
N PHE A 95 3.15 -5.00 -7.81
CA PHE A 95 2.09 -4.01 -7.96
C PHE A 95 1.96 -3.28 -6.63
N VAL A 96 2.01 -1.95 -6.65
CA VAL A 96 1.84 -1.14 -5.45
C VAL A 96 0.68 -0.18 -5.65
N ILE A 97 -0.28 -0.21 -4.74
CA ILE A 97 -1.38 0.75 -4.70
C ILE A 97 -1.05 1.76 -3.61
N SER A 98 -1.10 3.04 -3.95
CA SER A 98 -0.82 4.11 -2.99
C SER A 98 -1.74 5.30 -3.15
N SER A 99 -1.84 6.10 -2.09
CA SER A 99 -2.40 7.45 -2.12
C SER A 99 -1.35 8.46 -1.68
N ASP A 100 -1.64 9.73 -1.86
CA ASP A 100 -0.95 10.75 -1.07
C ASP A 100 -1.45 10.68 0.39
N PRO A 101 -0.71 11.23 1.35
CA PRO A 101 -1.19 11.37 2.72
C PRO A 101 -2.41 12.29 2.78
N ASP A 102 -3.38 11.94 3.61
CA ASP A 102 -4.48 12.83 3.98
C ASP A 102 -4.07 13.86 5.05
N ASP A 103 -5.04 14.60 5.58
CA ASP A 103 -4.83 15.65 6.58
C ASP A 103 -4.29 15.10 7.91
N ASP A 104 -4.61 13.84 8.25
CA ASP A 104 -4.10 13.14 9.43
C ASP A 104 -2.75 12.44 9.15
N GLY A 105 -2.27 12.52 7.90
CA GLY A 105 -1.05 11.88 7.44
C GLY A 105 -1.21 10.38 7.13
N VAL A 106 -2.42 9.85 7.17
CA VAL A 106 -2.69 8.47 6.75
C VAL A 106 -2.55 8.38 5.24
N GLN A 107 -1.83 7.38 4.74
CA GLN A 107 -1.74 7.08 3.32
C GLN A 107 -1.99 5.60 3.06
N LEU A 108 -2.63 5.29 1.95
CA LEU A 108 -2.63 3.95 1.40
C LEU A 108 -1.23 3.62 0.89
N CYS A 109 -0.70 2.47 1.31
CA CYS A 109 0.49 1.89 0.68
C CYS A 109 0.42 0.37 0.83
N GLN A 110 -0.12 -0.29 -0.19
CA GLN A 110 -0.24 -1.75 -0.24
C GLN A 110 0.62 -2.32 -1.36
N ILE A 111 1.51 -3.25 -1.01
CA ILE A 111 2.24 -4.05 -1.98
C ILE A 111 1.43 -5.32 -2.23
N ALA A 112 0.82 -5.42 -3.40
CA ALA A 112 0.29 -6.67 -3.92
C ALA A 112 1.44 -7.41 -4.60
N ILE A 113 2.07 -8.32 -3.87
CA ILE A 113 2.97 -9.31 -4.47
C ILE A 113 2.05 -10.34 -5.10
N SER A 114 2.23 -10.66 -6.38
CA SER A 114 1.60 -11.85 -6.94
C SER A 114 2.06 -13.05 -6.10
N ILE A 115 1.19 -13.51 -5.19
CA ILE A 115 1.07 -14.95 -4.96
C ILE A 115 0.88 -15.48 -6.37
N ILE A 116 1.80 -16.33 -6.80
CA ILE A 116 1.68 -17.03 -8.07
C ILE A 116 0.31 -17.70 -8.00
N LEU A 117 -0.72 -17.11 -8.63
CA LEU A 117 -1.93 -17.83 -8.98
C LEU A 117 -1.37 -19.01 -9.76
N PRO A 118 -1.54 -20.27 -9.28
CA PRO A 118 -1.12 -21.40 -10.08
C PRO A 118 -1.83 -21.20 -11.41
N PHE A 119 -1.03 -20.97 -12.45
CA PHE A 119 -1.48 -20.97 -13.82
C PHE A 119 -2.08 -22.36 -14.01
N VAL A 120 -3.40 -22.50 -13.84
CA VAL A 120 -4.11 -23.74 -14.14
C VAL A 120 -4.16 -23.80 -15.67
N SER A 121 -3.04 -24.22 -16.24
CA SER A 121 -3.01 -24.80 -17.57
C SER A 121 -3.69 -26.16 -17.47
N GLN A 122 -5.00 -26.19 -17.71
CA GLN A 122 -5.66 -27.29 -18.40
C GLN A 122 -6.71 -26.62 -19.29
N GLY A 123 -6.48 -26.40 -20.58
CA GLY A 123 -6.07 -27.43 -21.52
C GLY A 123 -7.32 -28.19 -21.96
N VAL A 124 -8.14 -27.53 -22.77
CA VAL A 124 -9.17 -28.19 -23.59
C VAL A 124 -8.43 -29.05 -24.61
N HIS A 125 -8.64 -30.36 -24.54
CA HIS A 125 -8.67 -31.27 -25.70
C HIS A 125 -9.48 -32.51 -25.34
#